data_AF-A0A7C5WAM1-F1
#
_entry.id   AF-A0A7C5WAM1-F1
#
_cell.length_a   1.000
_cell.length_b   1.000
_cell.length_c   1.000
_cell.angle_alpha   90.00
_cell.angle_beta   90.00
_cell.angle_gamma   90.00
#
_symmetry.space_group_name_H-M   'P 1'
#
loop_
_entity.id
_entity.type
_entity.pdbx_description
1 polymer ?
#
loop_
_entity_poly.entity_id
_entity_poly.type
_entity_poly.pdbx_seq_one_letter_code
_entity_poly.pdbx_strand_id
1 'polypeptide(L)'
;MPLVGEEAEELTLALYDPETLPELRQRLLNAHLGESFLYTLPETEAGHSPQTYQVTVRSIRQIQPAEFTPEFVQQISGGRLRDVDELRHYIRQELQRQHELYAQSVLRNQLELELSQRYPFTPPKPIVHSIIRDLVTSLQRGELRVPAEYMQEGETGIYRFLAHMAEFQARLAILELLLLQQYQIQLTAEELHNLARSLSMSVSELEKRLQEDVDLEYDLRRRKLWQFLLQNVHVEPVTMDTNAGHAPHA
;
A
#
# COMPACT_ATOMS: atom_id res chain seq x y z
N MET A 1 31.85 6.87 -35.68
CA MET A 1 31.87 5.40 -35.86
C MET A 1 30.93 4.81 -34.83
N PRO A 2 29.92 4.00 -35.19
CA PRO A 2 29.04 3.42 -34.19
C PRO A 2 29.77 2.28 -33.45
N LEU A 3 29.54 2.19 -32.15
CA LEU A 3 30.00 1.07 -31.33
C LEU A 3 29.22 -0.18 -31.75
N VAL A 4 29.95 -1.18 -32.23
CA VAL A 4 29.43 -2.50 -32.60
C VAL A 4 28.99 -3.19 -31.31
N GLY A 5 27.69 -3.37 -31.09
CA GLY A 5 27.19 -4.26 -30.04
C GLY A 5 25.84 -3.94 -29.40
N GLU A 6 25.25 -2.76 -29.61
CA GLU A 6 23.91 -2.48 -29.05
C GLU A 6 22.82 -2.93 -30.02
N GLU A 7 22.05 -3.94 -29.60
CA GLU A 7 20.86 -4.39 -30.31
C GLU A 7 19.82 -3.27 -30.32
N ALA A 8 19.18 -3.06 -31.47
CA ALA A 8 18.12 -2.08 -31.58
C ALA A 8 16.88 -2.56 -30.80
N GLU A 9 16.66 -2.01 -29.62
CA GLU A 9 15.46 -2.31 -28.82
C GLU A 9 14.23 -1.58 -29.37
N GLU A 10 13.16 -2.33 -29.62
CA GLU A 10 11.86 -1.77 -29.98
C GLU A 10 11.08 -1.42 -28.71
N LEU A 11 11.05 -0.15 -28.35
CA LEU A 11 10.30 0.33 -27.19
C LEU A 11 8.96 0.95 -27.62
N THR A 12 7.87 0.49 -27.01
CA THR A 12 6.55 1.14 -27.15
C THR A 12 6.37 2.13 -26.00
N LEU A 13 6.30 3.42 -26.32
CA LEU A 13 6.16 4.50 -25.35
C LEU A 13 4.75 5.10 -25.39
N ALA A 14 4.13 5.25 -24.23
CA ALA A 14 2.84 5.92 -24.06
C ALA A 14 3.05 7.39 -23.72
N LEU A 15 2.72 8.31 -24.64
CA LEU A 15 2.96 9.76 -24.44
C LEU A 15 2.11 10.39 -23.32
N TYR A 16 1.05 9.71 -22.86
CA TYR A 16 0.17 10.16 -21.76
C TYR A 16 0.66 9.68 -20.39
N ASP A 17 1.63 8.78 -20.33
CA ASP A 17 2.12 8.22 -19.08
C ASP A 17 3.06 9.23 -18.39
N PRO A 18 2.74 9.72 -17.17
CA PRO A 18 3.55 10.71 -16.46
C PRO A 18 5.01 10.29 -16.23
N GLU A 19 5.31 8.99 -16.24
CA GLU A 19 6.67 8.48 -16.02
C GLU A 19 7.61 8.63 -17.24
N THR A 20 7.08 8.96 -18.43
CA THR A 20 7.95 9.21 -19.60
C THR A 20 8.75 10.50 -19.42
N LEU A 21 10.06 10.45 -19.68
CA LEU A 21 10.96 11.60 -19.58
C LEU A 21 10.42 12.81 -20.37
N PRO A 22 10.26 13.99 -19.74
CA PRO A 22 9.58 15.13 -20.33
C PRO A 22 10.27 15.66 -21.60
N GLU A 23 11.60 15.62 -21.64
CA GLU A 23 12.38 16.04 -22.82
C GLU A 23 12.17 15.11 -24.03
N LEU A 24 12.13 13.80 -23.78
CA LEU A 24 11.83 12.81 -24.80
C LEU A 24 10.39 12.96 -25.30
N ARG A 25 9.43 13.18 -24.40
CA ARG A 25 8.02 13.41 -24.73
C ARG A 25 7.84 14.64 -25.62
N GLN A 26 8.48 15.77 -25.30
CA GLN A 26 8.40 17.00 -26.10
C GLN A 26 8.95 16.82 -27.52
N ARG A 27 10.04 16.06 -27.67
CA ARG A 27 10.59 15.75 -29.00
C ARG A 27 9.69 14.79 -29.78
N LEU A 28 9.14 13.77 -29.14
CA LEU A 28 8.22 12.81 -29.78
C LEU A 28 6.86 13.43 -30.15
N LEU A 29 6.39 14.45 -29.43
CA LEU A 29 5.14 15.16 -29.74
C LEU A 29 5.17 15.89 -31.08
N ASN A 30 6.35 16.36 -31.50
CA ASN A 30 6.54 17.07 -32.76
C ASN A 30 7.17 16.19 -33.86
N ALA A 31 7.52 14.95 -33.55
CA ALA A 31 8.21 14.06 -34.47
C ALA A 31 7.23 13.40 -35.47
N HIS A 32 7.70 13.23 -36.70
CA HIS A 32 6.96 12.54 -37.76
C HIS A 32 7.37 11.07 -37.89
N LEU A 33 6.51 10.27 -38.54
CA LEU A 33 6.80 8.87 -38.80
C LEU A 33 8.04 8.75 -39.70
N GLY A 34 9.02 7.94 -39.27
CA GLY A 34 10.30 7.76 -39.94
C GLY A 34 11.38 8.80 -39.57
N GLU A 35 11.07 9.76 -38.69
CA GLU A 35 12.05 10.72 -38.22
C GLU A 35 13.04 10.06 -37.24
N SER A 36 14.33 10.33 -37.46
CA SER A 36 15.40 9.90 -36.56
C SER A 36 16.02 11.11 -35.88
N PHE A 37 16.13 11.08 -34.56
CA PHE A 37 16.81 12.10 -33.78
C PHE A 37 17.76 11.49 -32.76
N LEU A 38 18.79 12.25 -32.40
CA LEU A 38 19.71 11.88 -31.33
C LEU A 38 19.12 12.35 -30.00
N TYR A 39 19.02 11.44 -29.05
CA TYR A 39 18.57 11.70 -27.69
C TYR A 39 19.66 11.26 -26.72
N THR A 40 20.05 12.15 -25.83
CA THR A 40 21.01 11.85 -24.76
C THR A 40 20.21 11.65 -23.49
N LEU A 41 20.32 10.47 -22.87
CA LEU A 41 19.69 10.23 -21.59
C LEU A 41 20.36 11.11 -20.53
N PRO A 42 19.59 11.90 -19.76
CA PRO A 42 20.15 12.69 -18.67
C PRO A 42 20.73 11.74 -17.62
N GLU A 43 21.82 12.16 -16.99
CA GLU A 43 22.51 11.39 -15.97
C GLU A 43 21.55 11.12 -14.80
N THR A 44 21.16 9.85 -14.64
CA THR A 44 20.42 9.41 -13.45
C THR A 44 21.37 9.30 -12.27
N GLU A 45 20.87 9.49 -11.03
CA GLU A 45 21.65 9.43 -9.77
C GLU A 45 22.46 8.13 -9.57
N ALA A 46 22.26 7.11 -10.41
CA ALA A 46 23.04 5.88 -10.48
C ALA A 46 24.44 6.01 -11.15
N GLY A 47 24.91 7.23 -11.48
CA GLY A 47 26.31 7.46 -11.91
C GLY A 47 26.67 6.84 -13.27
N HIS A 48 25.70 6.74 -14.18
CA HIS A 48 25.93 6.25 -15.54
C HIS A 48 26.27 7.43 -16.46
N SER A 49 27.39 7.32 -17.18
CA SER A 49 27.81 8.35 -18.14
C SER A 49 26.71 8.60 -19.19
N PRO A 50 26.54 9.85 -19.67
CA PRO A 50 25.48 10.21 -20.60
C PRO A 50 25.60 9.38 -21.89
N GLN A 51 24.65 8.48 -22.10
CA GLN A 51 24.56 7.66 -23.31
C GLN A 51 23.67 8.37 -24.34
N THR A 52 24.16 8.42 -25.58
CA THR A 52 23.45 9.03 -26.69
C THR A 52 22.87 7.94 -27.58
N TYR A 53 21.56 7.95 -27.74
CA TYR A 53 20.80 7.00 -28.53
C TYR A 53 20.28 7.66 -29.80
N GLN A 54 20.27 6.90 -30.89
CA GLN A 54 19.56 7.27 -32.11
C GLN A 54 18.15 6.71 -32.04
N VAL A 55 17.18 7.57 -31.74
CA VAL A 55 15.76 7.20 -31.69
C VAL A 55 15.17 7.35 -33.09
N THR A 56 14.44 6.34 -33.56
CA THR A 56 13.72 6.40 -34.84
C THR A 56 12.26 6.05 -34.65
N VAL A 57 11.37 6.93 -35.08
CA VAL A 57 9.92 6.75 -34.93
C VAL A 57 9.43 5.75 -35.97
N ARG A 58 9.28 4.47 -35.59
CA ARG A 58 8.80 3.42 -36.50
C ARG A 58 7.29 3.45 -36.72
N SER A 59 6.51 3.75 -35.69
CA SER A 59 5.04 3.73 -35.74
C SER A 59 4.47 4.75 -34.76
N ILE A 60 3.44 5.47 -35.21
CA ILE A 60 2.64 6.35 -34.36
C ILE A 60 1.22 5.79 -34.37
N ARG A 61 0.69 5.44 -33.20
CA ARG A 61 -0.68 4.95 -33.04
C ARG A 61 -1.46 5.94 -32.18
N GLN A 62 -2.63 6.35 -32.65
CA GLN A 62 -3.54 7.15 -31.86
C GLN A 62 -4.40 6.22 -31.00
N ILE A 63 -4.44 6.48 -29.70
CA ILE A 63 -5.39 5.80 -28.81
C ILE A 63 -6.74 6.46 -29.00
N GLN A 64 -7.67 5.72 -29.58
CA GLN A 64 -9.07 6.11 -29.59
C GLN A 64 -9.73 5.47 -28.36
N PRO A 65 -10.28 6.27 -27.42
CA PRO A 65 -11.01 5.69 -26.31
C PRO A 65 -12.17 4.88 -26.86
N ALA A 66 -12.25 3.62 -26.45
CA ALA A 66 -13.37 2.77 -26.84
C ALA A 66 -14.67 3.37 -26.33
N GLU A 67 -15.75 3.25 -27.12
CA GLU A 67 -17.07 3.62 -26.64
C GLU A 67 -17.45 2.73 -25.46
N PHE A 68 -18.07 3.34 -24.45
CA PHE A 68 -18.46 2.65 -23.23
C PHE A 68 -19.72 1.81 -23.49
N THR A 69 -19.52 0.67 -24.14
CA THR A 69 -20.55 -0.25 -24.64
C THR A 69 -20.52 -1.59 -23.89
N PRO A 70 -21.61 -2.37 -23.93
CA PRO A 70 -21.65 -3.70 -23.30
C PRO A 70 -20.56 -4.66 -23.81
N GLU A 71 -20.19 -4.56 -25.09
CA GLU A 71 -19.13 -5.37 -25.70
C GLU A 71 -17.75 -5.07 -25.07
N PHE A 72 -17.46 -3.79 -24.83
CA PHE A 72 -16.26 -3.38 -24.11
C PHE A 72 -16.26 -3.89 -22.66
N VAL A 73 -17.41 -3.85 -21.98
CA VAL A 73 -17.55 -4.37 -20.61
C VAL A 73 -17.27 -5.87 -20.54
N GLN A 74 -17.79 -6.65 -21.48
CA GLN A 74 -17.54 -8.09 -21.54
C GLN A 74 -16.06 -8.40 -21.81
N GLN A 75 -15.41 -7.61 -22.67
CA GLN A 75 -13.98 -7.76 -22.97
C GLN A 75 -13.10 -7.48 -21.75
N ILE A 76 -13.32 -6.38 -21.03
CA ILE A 76 -12.48 -6.00 -19.88
C ILE A 76 -12.76 -6.87 -18.64
N SER A 77 -13.99 -7.35 -18.47
CA SER A 77 -14.37 -8.16 -17.32
C SER A 77 -14.09 -9.65 -17.50
N GLY A 78 -13.61 -10.07 -18.69
CA GLY A 78 -13.44 -11.47 -19.04
C GLY A 78 -14.77 -12.24 -19.03
N GLY A 79 -15.87 -11.57 -19.40
CA GLY A 79 -17.22 -12.13 -19.41
C GLY A 79 -17.93 -12.19 -18.05
N ARG A 80 -17.34 -11.62 -16.98
CA ARG A 80 -17.96 -11.59 -15.65
C ARG A 80 -19.10 -10.57 -15.53
N LEU A 81 -19.02 -9.48 -16.30
CA LEU A 81 -20.00 -8.41 -16.33
C LEU A 81 -20.55 -8.29 -17.75
N ARG A 82 -21.85 -8.05 -17.86
CA ARG A 82 -22.59 -8.12 -19.13
C ARG A 82 -22.97 -6.75 -19.67
N ASP A 83 -23.09 -5.77 -18.80
CA ASP A 83 -23.53 -4.43 -19.15
C ASP A 83 -22.81 -3.32 -18.37
N VAL A 84 -22.89 -2.11 -18.90
CA VAL A 84 -22.33 -0.87 -18.37
C VAL A 84 -22.78 -0.60 -16.93
N ASP A 85 -24.05 -0.83 -16.60
CA ASP A 85 -24.54 -0.55 -15.25
C ASP A 85 -24.00 -1.55 -14.22
N GLU A 86 -23.78 -2.81 -14.61
CA GLU A 86 -23.13 -3.82 -13.74
C GLU A 86 -21.68 -3.42 -13.44
N LEU A 87 -20.95 -2.92 -14.44
CA LEU A 87 -19.58 -2.42 -14.26
C LEU A 87 -19.53 -1.20 -13.33
N ARG A 88 -20.44 -0.23 -13.51
CA ARG A 88 -20.52 0.92 -12.61
C ARG A 88 -20.83 0.50 -11.18
N HIS A 89 -21.73 -0.46 -11.00
CA HIS A 89 -22.06 -0.98 -9.68
C HIS A 89 -20.86 -1.69 -9.05
N TYR A 90 -20.17 -2.54 -9.80
CA TYR A 90 -18.96 -3.24 -9.35
C TYR A 90 -17.86 -2.26 -8.93
N ILE A 91 -17.56 -1.26 -9.76
CA ILE A 91 -16.56 -0.23 -9.44
C ILE A 91 -16.96 0.53 -8.18
N ARG A 92 -18.23 0.89 -8.04
CA ARG A 92 -18.72 1.58 -6.84
C ARG A 92 -18.56 0.72 -5.59
N GLN A 93 -18.90 -0.56 -5.64
CA GLN A 93 -18.72 -1.49 -4.53
C GLN A 93 -17.25 -1.65 -4.17
N GLU A 94 -16.36 -1.80 -5.15
CA GLU A 94 -14.94 -1.95 -4.89
C GLU A 94 -14.34 -0.68 -4.31
N LEU A 95 -14.68 0.50 -4.83
CA LEU A 95 -14.27 1.78 -4.24
C LEU A 95 -14.80 1.91 -2.81
N GLN A 96 -16.08 1.62 -2.58
CA GLN A 96 -16.67 1.67 -1.25
C GLN A 96 -15.92 0.75 -0.27
N ARG A 97 -15.61 -0.48 -0.68
CA ARG A 97 -14.84 -1.45 0.12
C ARG A 97 -13.44 -0.94 0.44
N GLN A 98 -12.74 -0.36 -0.54
CA GLN A 98 -11.40 0.21 -0.34
C GLN A 98 -11.44 1.41 0.60
N HIS A 99 -12.42 2.29 0.42
CA HIS A 99 -12.64 3.44 1.30
C HIS A 99 -12.97 3.02 2.73
N GLU A 100 -13.80 1.99 2.93
CA GLU A 100 -14.10 1.45 4.25
C GLU A 100 -12.86 0.87 4.93
N LEU A 101 -12.06 0.08 4.22
CA LEU A 101 -10.80 -0.45 4.74
C LEU A 101 -9.81 0.67 5.11
N TYR A 102 -9.69 1.67 4.24
CA TYR A 102 -8.85 2.83 4.50
C TYR A 102 -9.33 3.63 5.72
N ALA A 103 -10.63 3.93 5.79
CA ALA A 103 -11.22 4.65 6.91
C ALA A 103 -11.02 3.90 8.23
N GLN A 104 -11.23 2.58 8.25
CA GLN A 104 -10.93 1.75 9.42
C GLN A 104 -9.46 1.80 9.81
N SER A 105 -8.54 1.75 8.84
CA SER A 105 -7.11 1.87 9.11
C SER A 105 -6.75 3.23 9.71
N VAL A 106 -7.31 4.32 9.19
CA VAL A 106 -7.05 5.68 9.70
C VAL A 106 -7.58 5.83 11.11
N LEU A 107 -8.83 5.43 11.37
CA LEU A 107 -9.43 5.47 12.70
C LEU A 107 -8.63 4.64 13.71
N ARG A 108 -8.20 3.45 13.30
CA ARG A 108 -7.35 2.60 14.14
C ARG A 108 -6.03 3.30 14.48
N ASN A 109 -5.32 3.86 13.51
CA ASN A 109 -4.05 4.54 13.75
C ASN A 109 -4.21 5.76 14.67
N GLN A 110 -5.31 6.51 14.52
CA GLN A 110 -5.63 7.63 15.42
C GLN A 110 -5.91 7.13 16.84
N LEU A 111 -6.69 6.07 16.99
CA LEU A 111 -6.98 5.49 18.29
C LEU A 111 -5.73 4.93 18.97
N GLU A 112 -4.86 4.25 18.24
CA GLU A 112 -3.55 3.79 18.72
C GLU A 112 -2.69 4.97 19.23
N LEU A 113 -2.64 6.07 18.48
CA LEU A 113 -1.91 7.27 18.87
C LEU A 113 -2.49 7.87 20.16
N GLU A 114 -3.81 8.06 20.23
CA GLU A 114 -4.51 8.61 21.40
C GLU A 114 -4.32 7.73 22.64
N LEU A 115 -4.43 6.40 22.51
CA LEU A 115 -4.18 5.46 23.60
C LEU A 115 -2.74 5.58 24.13
N SER A 116 -1.77 5.64 23.22
CA SER A 116 -0.35 5.76 23.56
C SER A 116 0.00 7.08 24.24
N GLN A 117 -0.67 8.17 23.87
CA GLN A 117 -0.49 9.49 24.47
C GLN A 117 -1.19 9.62 25.83
N ARG A 118 -2.42 9.09 25.95
CA ARG A 118 -3.22 9.16 27.17
C ARG A 118 -2.66 8.32 28.31
N TYR A 119 -2.01 7.21 27.98
CA TYR A 119 -1.39 6.30 28.96
C TYR A 119 0.12 6.20 28.74
N PRO A 120 0.90 7.24 29.12
CA PRO A 120 2.34 7.21 28.97
C PRO A 120 2.96 6.26 30.01
N PHE A 121 3.67 5.24 29.54
CA PHE A 121 4.55 4.42 30.37
C PHE A 121 5.75 3.93 29.57
N THR A 122 6.80 3.54 30.31
CA THR A 122 8.01 2.96 29.74
C THR A 122 7.84 1.45 29.61
N PRO A 123 7.81 0.89 28.39
CA PRO A 123 7.71 -0.55 28.21
C PRO A 123 8.98 -1.27 28.72
N PRO A 124 8.87 -2.54 29.18
CA PRO A 124 10.02 -3.34 29.57
C PRO A 124 11.03 -3.50 28.42
N LYS A 125 12.31 -3.28 28.72
CA LYS A 125 13.42 -3.41 27.75
C LYS A 125 13.42 -4.71 26.94
N PRO A 126 13.13 -5.91 27.51
CA PRO A 126 13.12 -7.14 26.72
C PRO A 126 12.12 -7.12 25.57
N ILE A 127 10.94 -6.53 25.78
CA ILE A 127 9.90 -6.42 24.76
C ILE A 127 10.36 -5.47 23.65
N VAL A 128 10.89 -4.30 24.03
CA VAL A 128 11.43 -3.32 23.07
C VAL A 128 12.54 -3.94 22.23
N HIS A 129 13.47 -4.68 22.84
CA HIS A 129 14.56 -5.35 22.11
C HIS A 129 14.06 -6.41 21.13
N SER A 130 12.99 -7.15 21.48
CA SER A 130 12.37 -8.10 20.56
C SER A 130 11.82 -7.38 19.34
N ILE A 131 11.06 -6.31 19.56
CA ILE A 131 10.44 -5.53 18.47
C ILE A 131 11.52 -4.87 17.61
N ILE A 132 12.59 -4.32 18.19
CA ILE A 132 13.71 -3.76 17.40
C ILE A 132 14.28 -4.83 16.44
N ARG A 133 14.43 -6.08 16.89
CA ARG A 133 14.94 -7.17 16.04
C ARG A 133 14.00 -7.43 14.86
N ASP A 134 12.70 -7.43 15.11
CA ASP A 134 11.69 -7.63 14.08
C ASP A 134 11.68 -6.46 13.09
N LEU A 135 11.77 -5.22 13.58
CA LEU A 135 11.86 -4.02 12.74
C LEU A 135 13.13 -3.99 11.88
N VAL A 136 14.28 -4.43 12.40
CA VAL A 136 15.51 -4.59 11.63
C VAL A 136 15.33 -5.62 10.51
N THR A 137 14.63 -6.71 10.82
CA THR A 137 14.34 -7.76 9.82
C THR A 137 13.41 -7.22 8.71
N SER A 138 12.36 -6.48 9.06
CA SER A 138 11.48 -5.82 8.09
C SER A 138 12.20 -4.74 7.26
N LEU A 139 13.14 -4.02 7.86
CA LEU A 139 14.01 -3.08 7.14
C LEU A 139 14.88 -3.80 6.10
N GLN A 140 15.48 -4.94 6.46
CA GLN A 140 16.28 -5.75 5.55
C GLN A 140 15.45 -6.34 4.39
N ARG A 141 14.17 -6.62 4.62
CA ARG A 141 13.22 -7.10 3.59
C ARG A 141 12.65 -5.98 2.72
N GLY A 142 12.91 -4.71 3.04
CA GLY A 142 12.33 -3.56 2.34
C GLY A 142 10.86 -3.28 2.66
N GLU A 143 10.30 -3.93 3.69
CA GLU A 143 8.93 -3.71 4.19
C GLU A 143 8.83 -2.40 4.98
N LEU A 144 9.92 -2.00 5.65
CA LEU A 144 10.02 -0.78 6.41
C LEU A 144 10.96 0.20 5.69
N ARG A 145 10.51 1.46 5.54
CA ARG A 145 11.34 2.56 5.02
C ARG A 145 11.67 3.53 6.14
N VAL A 146 12.95 3.87 6.26
CA VAL A 146 13.41 4.89 7.20
C VAL A 146 13.25 6.27 6.54
N PRO A 147 12.70 7.29 7.23
CA PRO A 147 12.63 8.63 6.68
C PRO A 147 14.01 9.22 6.39
N ALA A 148 14.11 10.07 5.36
CA ALA A 148 15.38 10.64 4.90
C ALA A 148 16.13 11.39 6.01
N GLU A 149 15.42 12.05 6.90
CA GLU A 149 15.96 12.76 8.07
C GLU A 149 16.81 11.84 8.96
N TYR A 150 16.34 10.62 9.22
CA TYR A 150 17.07 9.64 10.02
C TYR A 150 18.17 8.93 9.23
N MET A 151 18.02 8.81 7.91
CA MET A 151 19.06 8.23 7.05
C MET A 151 20.29 9.15 6.94
N GLN A 152 20.11 10.48 6.93
CA GLN A 152 21.21 11.46 6.87
C GLN A 152 22.13 11.40 8.09
N GLU A 153 21.60 10.97 9.23
CA GLU A 153 22.36 10.78 10.46
C GLU A 153 23.10 9.43 10.52
N GLY A 154 22.95 8.57 9.50
CA GLY A 154 23.58 7.26 9.45
C GLY A 154 23.00 6.26 10.47
N GLU A 155 23.85 5.39 11.01
CA GLU A 155 23.42 4.29 11.89
C GLU A 155 22.73 4.78 13.18
N THR A 156 23.18 5.91 13.73
CA THR A 156 22.60 6.48 14.95
C THR A 156 21.18 7.00 14.73
N GLY A 157 20.93 7.63 13.58
CA GLY A 157 19.59 8.08 13.19
C GLY A 157 18.64 6.92 12.96
N ILE A 158 19.09 5.89 12.24
CA ILE A 158 18.33 4.67 12.00
C ILE A 158 17.98 4.01 13.34
N TYR A 159 18.95 3.83 14.24
CA TYR A 159 18.70 3.23 15.55
C TYR A 159 17.69 4.05 16.37
N ARG A 160 17.78 5.39 16.35
CA ARG A 160 16.85 6.26 17.05
C ARG A 160 15.42 6.13 16.52
N PHE A 161 15.26 6.06 15.19
CA PHE A 161 13.97 5.82 14.55
C PHE A 161 13.37 4.47 14.98
N LEU A 162 14.16 3.40 14.90
CA LEU A 162 13.72 2.05 15.29
C LEU A 162 13.40 1.96 16.78
N ALA A 163 14.19 2.61 17.64
CA ALA A 163 13.94 2.64 19.07
C ALA A 163 12.61 3.34 19.41
N HIS A 164 12.34 4.49 18.79
CA HIS A 164 11.08 5.21 19.01
C HIS A 164 9.86 4.39 18.54
N MET A 165 9.96 3.80 17.35
CA MET A 165 8.94 2.89 16.83
C MET A 165 8.71 1.68 17.76
N ALA A 166 9.80 1.06 18.24
CA ALA A 166 9.71 -0.12 19.09
C ALA A 166 9.11 0.20 20.47
N GLU A 167 9.43 1.36 21.05
CA GLU A 167 8.81 1.81 22.29
C GLU A 167 7.31 2.06 22.12
N PHE A 168 6.93 2.69 21.01
CA PHE A 168 5.51 2.91 20.67
C PHE A 168 4.76 1.58 20.51
N GLN A 169 5.30 0.66 19.71
CA GLN A 169 4.69 -0.66 19.48
C GLN A 169 4.65 -1.52 20.75
N ALA A 170 5.70 -1.49 21.58
CA ALA A 170 5.71 -2.21 22.85
C ALA A 170 4.64 -1.68 23.81
N ARG A 171 4.46 -0.35 23.87
CA ARG A 171 3.40 0.27 24.68
C ARG A 171 2.03 -0.18 24.22
N LEU A 172 1.77 -0.14 22.91
CA LEU A 172 0.52 -0.59 22.34
C LEU A 172 0.25 -2.07 22.64
N ALA A 173 1.23 -2.95 22.42
CA ALA A 173 1.06 -4.39 22.68
C ALA A 173 0.67 -4.67 24.14
N ILE A 174 1.28 -3.94 25.09
CA ILE A 174 0.95 -4.08 26.52
C ILE A 174 -0.47 -3.55 26.80
N LEU A 175 -0.84 -2.40 26.23
CA LEU A 175 -2.19 -1.85 26.36
C LEU A 175 -3.24 -2.81 25.78
N GLU A 176 -2.98 -3.38 24.61
CA GLU A 176 -3.85 -4.38 23.98
C GLU A 176 -4.06 -5.59 24.89
N LEU A 177 -3.00 -6.13 25.49
CA LEU A 177 -3.10 -7.24 26.44
C LEU A 177 -3.95 -6.89 27.66
N LEU A 178 -3.77 -5.69 28.22
CA LEU A 178 -4.57 -5.22 29.35
C LEU A 178 -6.04 -5.02 28.97
N LEU A 179 -6.31 -4.47 27.79
CA LEU A 179 -7.67 -4.27 27.29
C LEU A 179 -8.37 -5.61 27.00
N LEU A 180 -7.65 -6.58 26.43
CA LEU A 180 -8.16 -7.95 26.23
C LEU A 180 -8.57 -8.59 27.55
N GLN A 181 -7.80 -8.39 28.62
CA GLN A 181 -8.12 -8.88 29.95
C GLN A 181 -9.30 -8.12 30.56
N GLN A 182 -9.32 -6.79 30.46
CA GLN A 182 -10.36 -5.93 31.03
C GLN A 182 -11.74 -6.17 30.40
N TYR A 183 -11.80 -6.26 29.08
CA TYR A 183 -13.06 -6.47 28.35
C TYR A 183 -13.43 -7.94 28.17
N GLN A 184 -12.58 -8.86 28.64
CA GLN A 184 -12.78 -10.31 28.55
C GLN A 184 -13.17 -10.75 27.13
N ILE A 185 -12.46 -10.21 26.12
CA ILE A 185 -12.77 -10.50 24.71
C ILE A 185 -12.49 -11.97 24.43
N GLN A 186 -13.56 -12.73 24.19
CA GLN A 186 -13.55 -14.14 23.80
C GLN A 186 -14.22 -14.32 22.43
N LEU A 187 -13.80 -15.32 21.68
CA LEU A 187 -14.43 -15.70 20.43
C LEU A 187 -15.80 -16.33 20.71
N THR A 188 -16.85 -15.88 20.01
CA THR A 188 -18.17 -16.49 20.13
C THR A 188 -18.24 -17.78 19.30
N ALA A 189 -19.18 -18.67 19.65
CA ALA A 189 -19.41 -19.89 18.89
C ALA A 189 -19.76 -19.59 17.42
N GLU A 190 -20.53 -18.53 17.16
CA GLU A 190 -20.89 -18.11 15.80
C GLU A 190 -19.68 -17.63 14.99
N GLU A 191 -18.79 -16.85 15.61
CA GLU A 191 -17.54 -16.41 14.97
C GLU A 191 -16.67 -17.62 14.58
N LEU A 192 -16.52 -18.59 15.47
CA LEU A 192 -15.78 -19.83 15.19
C LEU A 192 -16.40 -20.63 14.04
N HIS A 193 -17.73 -20.74 13.98
CA HIS A 193 -18.41 -21.42 12.87
C HIS A 193 -18.19 -20.71 11.53
N ASN A 194 -18.27 -19.38 11.51
CA ASN A 194 -18.03 -18.59 10.31
C ASN A 194 -16.57 -18.70 9.85
N LEU A 195 -15.63 -18.71 10.78
CA LEU A 195 -14.20 -18.84 10.51
C LEU A 195 -13.85 -20.26 10.04
N ALA A 196 -14.45 -21.29 10.63
CA ALA A 196 -14.33 -22.67 10.19
C ALA A 196 -14.86 -22.86 8.76
N ARG A 197 -16.01 -22.24 8.44
CA ARG A 197 -16.59 -22.24 7.08
C ARG A 197 -15.68 -21.54 6.07
N SER A 198 -15.12 -20.39 6.40
CA SER A 198 -14.23 -19.66 5.48
C SER A 198 -12.92 -20.41 5.23
N LEU A 199 -12.42 -21.13 6.23
CA LEU A 199 -11.22 -21.97 6.13
C LEU A 199 -11.50 -23.39 5.64
N SER A 200 -12.76 -23.74 5.33
CA SER A 200 -13.18 -25.08 4.90
C SER A 200 -12.75 -26.21 5.86
N MET A 201 -12.77 -25.96 7.16
CA MET A 201 -12.43 -26.91 8.23
C MET A 201 -13.58 -27.10 9.21
N SER A 202 -13.53 -28.15 10.03
CA SER A 202 -14.50 -28.33 11.11
C SER A 202 -14.21 -27.41 12.30
N VAL A 203 -15.23 -27.09 13.09
CA VAL A 203 -15.06 -26.26 14.31
C VAL A 203 -14.13 -26.93 15.31
N SER A 204 -14.19 -28.26 15.44
CA SER A 204 -13.31 -29.02 16.33
C SER A 204 -11.84 -28.98 15.90
N GLU A 205 -11.55 -29.02 14.60
CA GLU A 205 -10.19 -28.85 14.09
C GLU A 205 -9.67 -27.43 14.31
N LEU A 206 -10.53 -26.42 14.12
CA LEU A 206 -10.18 -25.03 14.39
C LEU A 206 -9.89 -24.81 15.87
N GLU A 207 -10.72 -25.34 16.77
CA GLU A 207 -10.50 -25.26 18.23
C GLU A 207 -9.19 -25.92 18.64
N LYS A 208 -8.88 -27.10 18.08
CA LYS A 208 -7.61 -27.77 18.33
C LYS A 208 -6.43 -26.92 17.85
N ARG A 209 -6.54 -26.31 16.68
CA ARG A 209 -5.52 -25.43 16.12
C ARG A 209 -5.33 -24.17 16.96
N LEU A 210 -6.40 -23.59 17.49
CA LEU A 210 -6.33 -22.45 18.41
C LEU A 210 -5.65 -22.80 19.73
N GLN A 211 -5.82 -24.03 20.21
CA GLN A 211 -5.12 -24.52 21.40
C GLN A 211 -3.62 -24.79 21.15
N GLU A 212 -3.27 -25.24 19.94
CA GLU A 212 -1.88 -25.49 19.54
C GLU A 212 -1.12 -24.20 19.18
N ASP A 213 -1.82 -23.22 18.60
CA ASP A 213 -1.27 -21.97 18.08
C ASP A 213 -1.76 -20.76 18.89
N VAL A 214 -1.00 -20.42 19.93
CA VAL A 214 -1.28 -19.30 20.84
C VAL A 214 -1.27 -17.95 20.10
N ASP A 215 -0.44 -17.82 19.06
CA ASP A 215 -0.33 -16.59 18.28
C ASP A 215 -1.58 -16.37 17.43
N LEU A 216 -2.12 -17.44 16.84
CA LEU A 216 -3.38 -17.39 16.10
C LEU A 216 -4.55 -17.01 17.01
N GLU A 217 -4.66 -17.59 18.20
CA GLU A 217 -5.71 -17.22 19.16
C GLU A 217 -5.59 -15.74 19.55
N TYR A 218 -4.38 -15.29 19.86
CA TYR A 218 -4.11 -13.89 20.21
C TYR A 218 -4.51 -12.94 19.08
N ASP A 219 -4.13 -13.26 17.84
CA ASP A 219 -4.44 -12.45 16.66
C ASP A 219 -5.94 -12.29 16.43
N LEU A 220 -6.72 -13.37 16.59
CA LEU A 220 -8.18 -13.33 16.43
C LEU A 220 -8.84 -12.48 17.52
N ARG A 221 -8.41 -12.65 18.77
CA ARG A 221 -8.92 -11.87 19.89
C ARG A 221 -8.53 -10.39 19.76
N ARG A 222 -7.31 -10.11 19.29
CA ARG A 222 -6.84 -8.74 19.01
C ARG A 222 -7.70 -8.07 17.93
N ARG A 223 -7.98 -8.77 16.81
CA ARG A 223 -8.87 -8.24 15.75
C ARG A 223 -10.25 -7.91 16.30
N LYS A 224 -10.81 -8.80 17.13
CA LYS A 224 -12.11 -8.59 17.77
C LYS A 224 -12.10 -7.41 18.74
N LEU A 225 -11.04 -7.25 19.54
CA LEU A 225 -10.86 -6.08 20.40
C LEU A 225 -10.92 -4.79 19.59
N TRP A 226 -10.15 -4.69 18.50
CA TRP A 226 -10.14 -3.49 17.66
C TRP A 226 -11.50 -3.22 17.02
N GLN A 227 -12.20 -4.25 16.56
CA GLN A 227 -13.56 -4.10 16.06
C GLN A 227 -14.50 -3.56 17.14
N PHE A 228 -14.42 -4.09 18.36
CA PHE A 228 -15.19 -3.61 19.51
C PHE A 228 -14.85 -2.16 19.86
N LEU A 229 -13.57 -1.80 19.91
CA LEU A 229 -13.15 -0.44 20.22
C LEU A 229 -13.64 0.54 19.14
N LEU A 230 -13.46 0.23 17.86
CA LEU A 230 -13.89 1.08 16.75
C LEU A 230 -15.41 1.31 16.73
N GLN A 231 -16.21 0.33 17.16
CA GLN A 231 -17.67 0.48 17.27
C GLN A 231 -18.12 1.39 18.42
N ASN A 232 -17.29 1.54 19.45
CA ASN A 232 -17.61 2.30 20.67
C ASN A 232 -16.94 3.67 20.73
N VAL A 233 -16.10 4.02 19.74
CA VAL A 233 -15.44 5.33 19.67
C VAL A 233 -16.38 6.36 19.05
N HIS A 234 -16.37 7.57 19.60
CA HIS A 234 -17.05 8.71 19.01
C HIS A 234 -16.28 9.17 17.77
N VAL A 235 -16.89 9.08 16.60
CA VAL A 235 -16.30 9.50 15.33
C VAL A 235 -16.94 10.81 14.90
N GLU A 236 -16.15 11.89 14.86
CA GLU A 236 -16.57 13.16 14.28
C GLU A 236 -16.32 13.13 12.76
N PRO A 237 -17.38 13.28 11.93
CA PRO A 237 -17.21 13.26 10.49
C PRO A 237 -16.52 14.55 10.03
N VAL A 238 -15.35 14.43 9.43
CA VAL A 238 -14.72 15.53 8.70
C VAL A 238 -15.32 15.58 7.30
N THR A 239 -16.04 16.65 6.97
CA THR A 239 -16.46 16.92 5.59
C THR A 239 -15.24 17.34 4.79
N MET A 240 -14.81 16.50 3.86
CA MET A 240 -13.80 16.90 2.88
C MET A 240 -14.43 17.92 1.95
N ASP A 241 -13.98 19.18 2.00
CA ASP A 241 -14.32 20.17 0.99
C ASP A 241 -13.82 19.65 -0.37
N THR A 242 -14.73 19.25 -1.25
CA THR A 242 -14.46 18.76 -2.60
C THR A 242 -13.89 19.83 -3.55
N ASN A 243 -13.39 20.95 -3.02
CA ASN A 243 -12.92 22.11 -3.80
C ASN A 243 -11.40 22.17 -4.00
N ALA A 244 -10.63 21.16 -3.57
CA ALA A 244 -9.18 21.10 -3.80
C ALA A 244 -8.79 20.51 -5.19
N GLY A 245 -9.71 20.57 -6.16
CA GLY A 245 -9.43 20.27 -7.56
C GLY A 245 -8.87 21.48 -8.31
N HIS A 246 -7.77 22.07 -7.85
CA HIS A 246 -6.91 22.94 -8.65
C HIS A 246 -5.49 22.85 -8.07
N ALA A 247 -4.67 21.99 -8.68
CA ALA A 247 -3.23 22.09 -8.51
C ALA A 247 -2.79 23.49 -8.99
N PRO A 248 -2.07 24.28 -8.19
CA PRO A 248 -1.38 25.44 -8.72
C PRO A 248 -0.20 24.93 -9.56
N HIS A 249 -0.36 24.94 -10.87
CA HIS A 249 0.77 24.98 -11.76
C HIS A 249 1.48 26.33 -11.56
N ALA A 250 2.72 26.27 -11.09
CA ALA A 250 3.73 27.30 -11.27
C ALA A 250 5.03 26.60 -11.68
#